data_AF-A0A2M9CY45-F1
#
_entry.id   AF-A0A2M9CY45-F1
#
_cell.length_a   1.000
_cell.length_b   1.000
_cell.length_c   1.000
_cell.angle_alpha   90.00
_cell.angle_beta   90.00
_cell.angle_gamma   90.00
#
_symmetry.space_group_name_H-M   'P 1'
#
loop_
_entity.id
_entity.type
_entity.pdbx_description
1 polymer ?
#
loop_
_entity_poly.entity_id
_entity_poly.type
_entity_poly.pdbx_seq_one_letter_code
_entity_poly.pdbx_strand_id
1 'polypeptide(L)'
;MTTPLWMTGDPAADGILDADPFALLIGMLLDQQYPMEHAFAGPRKITERLGTLDPRVIAETDPADFAALCSTPPAVHRYPGSMAARIQAVAHVVVDEYDGDVTRLWLGDGSGPAPTGREVLRRLKALPGFGDQKARIFLALLAKQRDVTPEGWREAAGPYGEDGSRRSIADVTSPESLAQVRATKQAAKAAAKAAKSS
;
A
#
# COMPACT_ATOMS: atom_id res chain seq x y z
N MET A 1 -15.72 -8.74 12.55
CA MET A 1 -15.92 -8.00 11.29
C MET A 1 -14.86 -6.93 11.27
N THR A 2 -14.00 -6.93 10.24
CA THR A 2 -12.97 -5.91 10.09
C THR A 2 -13.62 -4.54 9.81
N THR A 3 -13.06 -3.47 10.37
CA THR A 3 -13.57 -2.11 10.14
C THR A 3 -13.37 -1.71 8.68
N PRO A 4 -14.36 -1.10 8.01
CA PRO A 4 -14.18 -0.57 6.66
C PRO A 4 -13.00 0.40 6.58
N LEU A 5 -12.25 0.34 5.49
CA LEU A 5 -11.14 1.24 5.24
C LEU A 5 -11.65 2.68 5.01
N TRP A 6 -10.84 3.65 5.41
CA TRP A 6 -11.05 5.07 5.14
C TRP A 6 -9.72 5.68 4.70
N MET A 7 -9.31 5.40 3.46
CA MET A 7 -8.00 5.79 2.92
C MET A 7 -8.09 7.05 2.04
N THR A 8 -9.24 7.21 1.37
CA THR A 8 -9.49 8.24 0.36
C THR A 8 -10.60 9.20 0.78
N GLY A 9 -11.58 8.72 1.56
CA GLY A 9 -12.81 9.44 1.86
C GLY A 9 -13.88 9.36 0.75
N ASP A 10 -13.60 8.59 -0.32
CA ASP A 10 -14.57 8.21 -1.35
C ASP A 10 -15.00 6.75 -1.11
N PRO A 11 -16.25 6.49 -0.69
CA PRO A 11 -16.71 5.14 -0.38
C PRO A 11 -16.55 4.11 -1.51
N ALA A 12 -16.56 4.55 -2.78
CA ALA A 12 -16.38 3.65 -3.91
C ALA A 12 -14.91 3.30 -4.18
N ALA A 13 -13.98 4.20 -3.85
CA ALA A 13 -12.55 3.89 -3.87
C ALA A 13 -12.15 3.06 -2.64
N ASP A 14 -12.58 3.47 -1.45
CA ASP A 14 -12.32 2.76 -0.20
C ASP A 14 -12.91 1.33 -0.22
N GLY A 15 -14.10 1.13 -0.81
CA GLY A 15 -14.70 -0.19 -0.98
C GLY A 15 -13.91 -1.16 -1.89
N ILE A 16 -13.18 -0.64 -2.89
CA ILE A 16 -12.28 -1.47 -3.72
C ILE A 16 -11.04 -1.89 -2.91
N LEU A 17 -10.49 -0.99 -2.10
CA LEU A 17 -9.36 -1.30 -1.21
C LEU A 17 -9.75 -2.29 -0.11
N ASP A 18 -11.00 -2.28 0.32
CA ASP A 18 -11.57 -3.24 1.28
C ASP A 18 -11.76 -4.63 0.68
N ALA A 19 -12.22 -4.72 -0.56
CA ALA A 19 -12.53 -5.98 -1.23
C ALA A 19 -11.29 -6.68 -1.81
N ASP A 20 -10.30 -5.93 -2.27
CA ASP A 20 -9.15 -6.43 -3.02
C ASP A 20 -7.81 -6.10 -2.31
N PRO A 21 -7.13 -7.12 -1.74
CA PRO A 21 -5.84 -6.91 -1.07
C PRO A 21 -4.71 -6.47 -2.01
N PHE A 22 -4.82 -6.72 -3.31
CA PHE A 22 -3.84 -6.26 -4.32
C PHE A 22 -4.12 -4.80 -4.68
N ALA A 23 -5.39 -4.39 -4.77
CA ALA A 23 -5.74 -2.97 -4.85
C ALA A 23 -5.15 -2.17 -3.68
N LEU A 24 -5.23 -2.72 -2.46
CA LEU A 24 -4.63 -2.11 -1.26
C LEU A 24 -3.10 -2.00 -1.35
N LEU A 25 -2.41 -3.03 -1.85
CA LEU A 25 -0.97 -3.00 -2.12
C LEU A 25 -0.60 -1.95 -3.18
N ILE A 26 -1.37 -1.84 -4.27
CA ILE A 26 -1.15 -0.86 -5.33
C ILE A 26 -1.41 0.57 -4.84
N GLY A 27 -2.41 0.80 -3.98
CA GLY A 27 -2.60 2.10 -3.31
C GLY A 27 -1.35 2.53 -2.53
N MET A 28 -0.73 1.60 -1.81
CA MET A 28 0.52 1.83 -1.09
C MET A 28 1.74 1.99 -2.01
N LEU A 29 1.80 1.26 -3.14
CA LEU A 29 2.82 1.48 -4.16
C LEU A 29 2.76 2.91 -4.70
N LEU A 30 1.56 3.46 -4.88
CA LEU A 30 1.32 4.81 -5.38
C LEU A 30 1.54 5.91 -4.33
N ASP A 31 1.53 5.62 -3.02
CA ASP A 31 1.89 6.58 -1.95
C ASP A 31 3.40 6.83 -1.94
N GLN A 32 3.88 7.59 -2.93
CA GLN A 32 5.25 8.06 -3.03
C GLN A 32 5.28 9.48 -3.58
N GLN A 33 5.47 10.44 -2.67
CA GLN A 33 5.13 11.85 -2.91
C GLN A 33 3.62 11.95 -3.18
N TYR A 34 3.12 12.93 -3.95
CA TYR A 34 1.67 13.12 -4.18
C TYR A 34 0.87 13.30 -2.84
N PRO A 35 -0.48 13.30 -2.87
CA PRO A 35 -1.31 13.07 -1.67
C PRO A 35 -1.77 11.62 -1.56
N MET A 36 -1.84 11.08 -0.33
CA MET A 36 -2.19 9.67 -0.08
C MET A 36 -3.60 9.34 -0.58
N GLU A 37 -4.54 10.27 -0.41
CA GLU A 37 -5.94 10.12 -0.79
C GLU A 37 -6.08 9.92 -2.32
N HIS A 38 -5.21 10.55 -3.12
CA HIS A 38 -5.17 10.35 -4.57
C HIS A 38 -4.38 9.11 -4.99
N ALA A 39 -3.38 8.69 -4.21
CA ALA A 39 -2.65 7.45 -4.43
C ALA A 39 -3.54 6.22 -4.19
N PHE A 40 -4.26 6.19 -3.07
CA PHE A 40 -5.19 5.12 -2.71
C PHE A 40 -6.48 5.16 -3.55
N ALA A 41 -6.81 6.27 -4.22
CA ALA A 41 -7.84 6.30 -5.29
C ALA A 41 -7.32 5.82 -6.66
N GLY A 42 -6.02 5.56 -6.81
CA GLY A 42 -5.40 5.04 -8.02
C GLY A 42 -5.93 3.67 -8.48
N PRO A 43 -6.03 2.66 -7.59
CA PRO A 43 -6.62 1.35 -7.88
C PRO A 43 -7.99 1.42 -8.57
N ARG A 44 -8.93 2.21 -8.02
CA ARG A 44 -10.27 2.43 -8.62
C ARG A 44 -10.19 2.83 -10.09
N LYS A 45 -9.32 3.79 -10.44
CA LYS A 45 -9.13 4.25 -11.83
C LYS A 45 -8.59 3.16 -12.75
N ILE A 46 -7.82 2.21 -12.23
CA ILE A 46 -7.35 1.06 -13.00
C ILE A 46 -8.54 0.12 -13.25
N THR A 47 -9.30 -0.26 -12.21
CA THR A 47 -10.50 -1.10 -12.33
C THR A 47 -11.50 -0.52 -13.33
N GLU A 48 -11.80 0.79 -13.25
CA GLU A 48 -12.76 1.47 -14.13
C GLU A 48 -12.35 1.48 -15.61
N ARG A 49 -11.06 1.33 -15.93
CA ARG A 49 -10.53 1.43 -17.31
C ARG A 49 -10.14 0.07 -17.90
N LEU A 50 -9.57 -0.81 -17.07
CA LEU A 50 -9.13 -2.16 -17.46
C LEU A 50 -10.24 -3.21 -17.24
N GLY A 51 -11.27 -2.89 -16.45
CA GLY A 51 -12.34 -3.79 -16.05
C GLY A 51 -11.99 -4.73 -14.89
N THR A 52 -10.73 -4.78 -14.47
CA THR A 52 -10.22 -5.65 -13.41
C THR A 52 -9.00 -5.03 -12.72
N LEU A 53 -8.61 -5.63 -11.60
CA LEU A 53 -7.33 -5.38 -10.93
C LEU A 53 -6.55 -6.70 -10.70
N ASP A 54 -6.91 -7.78 -11.40
CA ASP A 54 -6.19 -9.06 -11.36
C ASP A 54 -4.69 -8.86 -11.74
N PRO A 55 -3.73 -9.29 -10.89
CA PRO A 55 -2.31 -9.24 -11.18
C PRO A 55 -1.93 -9.88 -12.53
N ARG A 56 -2.57 -10.98 -12.93
CA ARG A 56 -2.30 -11.67 -14.20
C ARG A 56 -2.64 -10.77 -15.39
N VAL A 57 -3.84 -10.20 -15.41
CA VAL A 57 -4.27 -9.30 -16.50
C VAL A 57 -3.39 -8.05 -16.55
N ILE A 58 -3.02 -7.47 -15.40
CA ILE A 58 -2.13 -6.31 -15.36
C ILE A 58 -0.71 -6.64 -15.86
N ALA A 59 -0.18 -7.82 -15.52
CA ALA A 59 1.12 -8.31 -15.97
C ALA A 59 1.14 -8.65 -17.48
N GLU A 60 0.03 -9.15 -18.02
CA GLU A 60 -0.11 -9.54 -19.44
C GLU A 60 -0.51 -8.38 -20.36
N THR A 61 -1.05 -7.28 -19.83
CA THR A 61 -1.41 -6.09 -20.63
C THR A 61 -0.15 -5.46 -21.26
N ASP A 62 -0.22 -5.07 -22.54
CA ASP A 62 0.90 -4.38 -23.20
C ASP A 62 1.37 -3.15 -22.39
N PRO A 63 2.68 -2.98 -22.13
CA PRO A 63 3.17 -1.89 -21.29
C PRO A 63 2.87 -0.47 -21.80
N ALA A 64 2.77 -0.28 -23.13
CA ALA A 64 2.41 1.02 -23.69
C ALA A 64 0.91 1.30 -23.54
N ASP A 65 0.05 0.30 -23.77
CA ASP A 65 -1.39 0.40 -23.54
C ASP A 65 -1.72 0.63 -22.05
N PHE A 66 -1.08 -0.11 -21.14
CA PHE A 66 -1.25 0.07 -19.70
C PHE A 66 -0.73 1.44 -19.22
N ALA A 67 0.37 1.93 -19.77
CA ALA A 67 0.87 3.27 -19.50
C ALA A 67 -0.06 4.36 -20.03
N ALA A 68 -0.67 4.18 -21.22
CA ALA A 68 -1.67 5.09 -21.77
C ALA A 68 -2.93 5.13 -20.88
N LEU A 69 -3.45 3.97 -20.49
CA LEU A 69 -4.57 3.81 -19.56
C LEU A 69 -4.32 4.51 -18.21
N CYS A 70 -3.12 4.34 -17.64
CA CYS A 70 -2.73 5.01 -16.41
C CYS A 70 -2.61 6.55 -16.58
N SER A 71 -2.36 7.01 -17.80
CA SER A 71 -2.17 8.43 -18.14
C SER A 71 -3.46 9.16 -18.48
N THR A 72 -4.57 8.46 -18.81
CA THR A 72 -5.87 9.08 -19.12
C THR A 72 -6.32 10.05 -18.01
N PRO A 73 -6.56 11.34 -18.31
CA PRO A 73 -7.01 12.31 -17.32
C PRO A 73 -8.39 11.95 -16.71
N PRO A 74 -8.58 12.08 -15.39
CA PRO A 74 -7.56 12.36 -14.37
C PRO A 74 -6.65 11.14 -14.16
N ALA A 75 -5.34 11.32 -14.34
CA ALA A 75 -4.35 10.24 -14.34
C ALA A 75 -4.34 9.45 -13.02
N VAL A 76 -3.87 8.20 -13.06
CA VAL A 76 -3.70 7.32 -11.89
C VAL A 76 -2.73 7.93 -10.87
N HIS A 77 -1.66 8.56 -11.35
CA HIS A 77 -0.66 9.23 -10.53
C HIS A 77 -0.09 10.47 -11.26
N ARG A 78 0.60 11.35 -10.53
CA ARG A 78 1.32 12.51 -11.14
C ARG A 78 2.53 12.15 -12.01
N TYR A 79 2.92 10.87 -12.04
CA TYR A 79 4.02 10.32 -12.87
C TYR A 79 3.56 9.04 -13.58
N PRO A 80 2.49 9.10 -14.41
CA PRO A 80 1.65 7.94 -14.71
C PRO A 80 2.41 6.81 -15.39
N GLY A 81 3.16 7.06 -16.48
CA GLY A 81 3.95 6.01 -17.15
C GLY A 81 4.96 5.31 -16.23
N SER A 82 5.65 6.06 -15.36
CA SER A 82 6.61 5.46 -14.42
C SER A 82 5.95 4.71 -13.25
N MET A 83 4.68 4.99 -12.96
CA MET A 83 3.89 4.20 -12.00
C MET A 83 3.30 2.97 -12.68
N ALA A 84 2.82 3.08 -13.92
CA ALA A 84 2.30 1.96 -14.71
C ALA A 84 3.34 0.82 -14.78
N ALA A 85 4.58 1.14 -15.17
CA ALA A 85 5.68 0.16 -15.20
C ALA A 85 5.99 -0.45 -13.82
N ARG A 86 5.84 0.31 -12.72
CA ARG A 86 6.03 -0.23 -11.36
C ARG A 86 4.87 -1.12 -10.92
N ILE A 87 3.64 -0.78 -11.29
CA ILE A 87 2.44 -1.58 -11.02
C ILE A 87 2.57 -2.92 -11.73
N GLN A 88 2.93 -2.94 -13.02
CA GLN A 88 3.20 -4.19 -13.74
C GLN A 88 4.36 -4.97 -13.13
N ALA A 89 5.47 -4.32 -12.75
CA ALA A 89 6.58 -5.01 -12.08
C ALA A 89 6.17 -5.67 -10.75
N VAL A 90 5.29 -5.04 -9.95
CA VAL A 90 4.71 -5.66 -8.75
C VAL A 90 3.73 -6.78 -9.11
N ALA A 91 2.93 -6.60 -10.17
CA ALA A 91 2.01 -7.63 -10.66
C ALA A 91 2.76 -8.90 -11.11
N HIS A 92 3.83 -8.77 -11.90
CA HIS A 92 4.71 -9.89 -12.27
C HIS A 92 5.24 -10.63 -11.04
N VAL A 93 5.79 -9.94 -10.03
CA VAL A 93 6.26 -10.62 -8.81
C VAL A 93 5.12 -11.34 -8.08
N VAL A 94 3.92 -10.75 -8.03
CA VAL A 94 2.74 -11.42 -7.44
C VAL A 94 2.30 -12.64 -8.25
N VAL A 95 2.40 -12.62 -9.58
CA VAL A 95 2.11 -13.77 -10.45
C VAL A 95 3.19 -14.86 -10.29
N ASP A 96 4.46 -14.50 -10.43
CA ASP A 96 5.59 -15.43 -10.53
C ASP A 96 5.98 -16.08 -9.18
N GLU A 97 6.00 -15.30 -8.09
CA GLU A 97 6.39 -15.79 -6.76
C GLU A 97 5.19 -16.19 -5.87
N TYR A 98 3.99 -15.65 -6.14
CA TYR A 98 2.81 -15.80 -5.27
C TYR A 98 1.56 -16.31 -6.02
N ASP A 99 1.70 -16.81 -7.24
CA ASP A 99 0.61 -17.43 -8.03
C ASP A 99 -0.62 -16.51 -8.16
N GLY A 100 -0.34 -15.23 -8.42
CA GLY A 100 -1.34 -14.17 -8.55
C GLY A 100 -2.11 -13.82 -7.26
N ASP A 101 -1.83 -14.49 -6.15
CA ASP A 101 -2.45 -14.24 -4.85
C ASP A 101 -1.49 -13.47 -3.95
N VAL A 102 -1.65 -12.16 -3.97
CA VAL A 102 -0.89 -11.21 -3.15
C VAL A 102 -0.92 -11.57 -1.66
N THR A 103 -1.97 -12.24 -1.16
CA THR A 103 -2.10 -12.53 0.26
C THR A 103 -1.07 -13.55 0.75
N ARG A 104 -0.53 -14.38 -0.14
CA ARG A 104 0.55 -15.33 0.18
C ARG A 104 1.85 -14.63 0.63
N LEU A 105 2.03 -13.35 0.32
CA LEU A 105 3.11 -12.53 0.90
C LEU A 105 3.08 -12.57 2.42
N TRP A 106 1.90 -12.49 3.05
CA TRP A 106 1.74 -12.35 4.49
C TRP A 106 1.02 -13.52 5.19
N LEU A 107 0.20 -14.31 4.48
CA LEU A 107 -0.43 -15.52 5.00
C LEU A 107 0.40 -16.79 4.72
N GLY A 108 1.24 -16.76 3.68
CA GLY A 108 1.81 -17.98 3.09
C GLY A 108 0.80 -18.70 2.18
N ASP A 109 1.20 -19.83 1.62
CA ASP A 109 0.39 -20.68 0.73
C ASP A 109 -0.32 -21.84 1.46
N GLY A 110 -0.19 -21.91 2.79
CA GLY A 110 -0.72 -23.00 3.62
C GLY A 110 0.11 -24.28 3.61
N SER A 111 1.22 -24.36 2.87
CA SER A 111 2.08 -25.56 2.80
C SER A 111 3.06 -25.70 3.98
N GLY A 112 3.27 -24.62 4.75
CA GLY A 112 4.20 -24.58 5.87
C GLY A 112 3.78 -23.59 6.97
N PRO A 113 4.69 -23.30 7.93
CA PRO A 113 4.41 -22.35 9.01
C PRO A 113 4.05 -20.96 8.48
N ALA A 114 3.12 -20.29 9.16
CA ALA A 114 2.72 -18.93 8.83
C ALA A 114 3.93 -17.97 8.86
N PRO A 115 4.03 -16.98 7.95
CA PRO A 115 5.12 -16.01 7.95
C PRO A 115 5.18 -15.19 9.25
N THR A 116 6.39 -15.00 9.81
CA THR A 116 6.62 -14.02 10.88
C THR A 116 6.59 -12.59 10.32
N GLY A 117 6.32 -11.58 11.14
CA GLY A 117 6.33 -10.17 10.73
C GLY A 117 7.66 -9.72 10.12
N ARG A 118 8.79 -10.31 10.56
CA ARG A 118 10.12 -10.11 9.93
C ARG A 118 10.18 -10.69 8.52
N GLU A 119 9.59 -11.87 8.30
CA GLU A 119 9.52 -12.51 6.98
C GLU A 119 8.56 -11.76 6.04
N VAL A 120 7.40 -11.33 6.53
CA VAL A 120 6.49 -10.46 5.76
C VAL A 120 7.18 -9.15 5.39
N LEU A 121 7.89 -8.49 6.32
CA LEU A 121 8.66 -7.29 6.01
C LEU A 121 9.75 -7.55 4.95
N ARG A 122 10.44 -8.70 5.02
CA ARG A 122 11.45 -9.09 4.02
C ARG A 122 10.83 -9.21 2.63
N ARG A 123 9.69 -9.90 2.51
CA ARG A 123 8.96 -10.09 1.25
C ARG A 123 8.43 -8.76 0.70
N LEU A 124 7.79 -7.95 1.54
CA LEU A 124 7.33 -6.61 1.15
C LEU A 124 8.48 -5.73 0.64
N LYS A 125 9.68 -5.82 1.23
CA LYS A 125 10.88 -5.08 0.77
C LYS A 125 11.50 -5.62 -0.53
N ALA A 126 11.12 -6.82 -0.98
CA ALA A 126 11.55 -7.35 -2.28
C ALA A 126 10.69 -6.80 -3.44
N LEU A 127 9.47 -6.32 -3.15
CA LEU A 127 8.56 -5.79 -4.17
C LEU A 127 9.13 -4.51 -4.84
N PRO A 128 9.05 -4.38 -6.17
CA PRO A 128 9.43 -3.17 -6.88
C PRO A 128 8.77 -1.89 -6.33
N GLY A 129 9.58 -0.94 -5.87
CA GLY A 129 9.10 0.32 -5.30
C GLY A 129 8.74 0.31 -3.80
N PHE A 130 8.99 -0.79 -3.09
CA PHE A 130 8.80 -0.91 -1.64
C PHE A 130 10.13 -0.75 -0.87
N GLY A 131 10.53 0.50 -0.66
CA GLY A 131 11.60 0.82 0.29
C GLY A 131 11.22 0.48 1.75
N ASP A 132 12.23 0.36 2.61
CA ASP A 132 12.10 -0.08 4.01
C ASP A 132 10.96 0.60 4.79
N GLN A 133 10.85 1.93 4.72
CA GLN A 133 9.79 2.69 5.36
C GLN A 133 8.39 2.31 4.83
N LYS A 134 8.23 2.17 3.51
CA LYS A 134 6.95 1.82 2.88
C LYS A 134 6.53 0.40 3.31
N ALA A 135 7.44 -0.55 3.28
CA ALA A 135 7.18 -1.92 3.70
C ALA A 135 6.78 -2.02 5.19
N ARG A 136 7.43 -1.27 6.09
CA ARG A 136 7.03 -1.21 7.51
C ARG A 136 5.65 -0.59 7.74
N ILE A 137 5.32 0.49 7.02
CA ILE A 137 3.98 1.10 7.09
C ILE A 137 2.93 0.12 6.56
N PHE A 138 3.20 -0.60 5.47
CA PHE A 138 2.24 -1.57 4.94
C PHE A 138 2.04 -2.76 5.88
N LEU A 139 3.11 -3.29 6.50
CA LEU A 139 2.99 -4.29 7.57
C LEU A 139 2.14 -3.79 8.75
N ALA A 140 2.33 -2.54 9.17
CA ALA A 140 1.49 -1.93 10.20
C ALA A 140 0.03 -1.78 9.74
N LEU A 141 -0.23 -1.44 8.48
CA LEU A 141 -1.59 -1.29 7.93
C LEU A 141 -2.32 -2.63 7.88
N LEU A 142 -1.64 -3.68 7.42
CA LEU A 142 -2.13 -5.06 7.43
C LEU A 142 -2.57 -5.48 8.84
N ALA A 143 -1.74 -5.21 9.85
CA ALA A 143 -2.03 -5.58 11.23
C ALA A 143 -3.08 -4.70 11.93
N LYS A 144 -3.07 -3.40 11.68
CA LYS A 144 -3.96 -2.43 12.36
C LYS A 144 -5.35 -2.33 11.76
N GLN A 145 -5.50 -2.61 10.46
CA GLN A 145 -6.76 -2.39 9.74
C GLN A 145 -7.27 -3.61 8.97
N ARG A 146 -6.45 -4.65 8.76
CA ARG A 146 -6.87 -5.89 8.05
C ARG A 146 -6.78 -7.16 8.91
N ASP A 147 -6.57 -7.00 10.23
CA ASP A 147 -6.42 -8.10 11.20
C ASP A 147 -5.25 -9.08 10.94
N VAL A 148 -4.38 -8.81 9.95
CA VAL A 148 -3.23 -9.63 9.57
C VAL A 148 -2.07 -9.37 10.53
N THR A 149 -1.98 -10.17 11.59
CA THR A 149 -1.10 -9.94 12.76
C THR A 149 0.00 -11.02 12.92
N PRO A 150 0.93 -11.15 11.96
CA PRO A 150 1.96 -12.19 12.02
C PRO A 150 2.91 -11.99 13.22
N GLU A 151 3.51 -13.09 13.71
CA GLU A 151 4.34 -13.06 14.92
C GLU A 151 5.49 -12.04 14.81
N GLY A 152 5.61 -11.14 15.80
CA GLY A 152 6.65 -10.10 15.81
C GLY A 152 6.42 -8.94 14.82
N TRP A 153 5.18 -8.71 14.35
CA TRP A 153 4.88 -7.62 13.40
C TRP A 153 5.16 -6.22 13.95
N ARG A 154 4.99 -5.99 15.27
CA ARG A 154 5.19 -4.66 15.86
C ARG A 154 6.66 -4.27 15.83
N GLU A 155 7.52 -5.19 16.23
CA GLU A 155 8.97 -5.08 16.23
C GLU A 155 9.50 -4.89 14.80
N ALA A 156 8.96 -5.64 13.83
CA ALA A 156 9.30 -5.50 12.42
C ALA A 156 8.82 -4.15 11.84
N ALA A 157 7.60 -3.71 12.14
CA ALA A 157 7.09 -2.40 11.73
C ALA A 157 7.81 -1.22 12.45
N GLY A 158 8.47 -1.47 13.58
CA GLY A 158 9.20 -0.48 14.35
C GLY A 158 8.26 0.62 14.87
N PRO A 159 8.56 1.92 14.67
CA PRO A 159 7.71 3.00 15.14
C PRO A 159 6.26 2.96 14.62
N TYR A 160 6.02 2.32 13.48
CA TYR A 160 4.67 2.14 12.92
C TYR A 160 3.88 1.01 13.59
N GLY A 161 4.54 0.13 14.34
CA GLY A 161 3.93 -0.93 15.15
C GLY A 161 3.65 -0.53 16.61
N GLU A 162 4.10 0.66 17.03
CA GLU A 162 3.80 1.21 18.36
C GLU A 162 2.30 1.33 18.59
N ASP A 163 1.86 0.97 19.80
CA ASP A 163 0.46 1.12 20.20
C ASP A 163 0.07 2.59 20.30
N GLY A 164 -1.16 2.93 19.92
CA GLY A 164 -1.65 4.30 19.85
C GLY A 164 -0.93 5.23 18.85
N SER A 165 0.01 4.75 18.02
CA SER A 165 0.77 5.61 17.11
C SER A 165 -0.12 6.28 16.06
N ARG A 166 0.18 7.53 15.70
CA ARG A 166 -0.45 8.26 14.58
C ARG A 166 0.59 8.74 13.57
N ARG A 167 1.37 7.82 12.98
CA ARG A 167 2.57 8.16 12.18
C ARG A 167 2.37 8.04 10.66
N SER A 168 1.35 7.33 10.20
CA SER A 168 1.25 6.85 8.80
C SER A 168 -0.19 6.57 8.35
N ILE A 169 -0.36 6.19 7.07
CA ILE A 169 -1.68 5.75 6.54
C ILE A 169 -2.24 4.55 7.31
N ALA A 170 -1.38 3.67 7.86
CA ALA A 170 -1.78 2.57 8.74
C ALA A 170 -2.59 3.01 9.97
N ASP A 171 -2.50 4.29 10.35
CA ASP A 171 -3.15 4.87 11.51
C ASP A 171 -4.35 5.76 11.14
N VAL A 172 -4.75 5.81 9.86
CA VAL A 172 -5.88 6.60 9.34
C VAL A 172 -7.10 5.71 9.17
N THR A 173 -8.18 6.04 9.87
CA THR A 173 -9.48 5.35 9.85
C THR A 173 -10.67 6.33 9.81
N SER A 174 -10.40 7.64 9.74
CA SER A 174 -11.38 8.72 9.82
C SER A 174 -10.75 10.07 9.44
N PRO A 175 -11.56 11.12 9.16
CA PRO A 175 -11.05 12.48 8.97
C PRO A 175 -10.22 13.00 10.15
N GLU A 176 -10.61 12.62 11.38
CA GLU A 176 -9.93 13.02 12.61
C GLU A 176 -8.54 12.36 12.72
N SER A 177 -8.45 11.06 12.49
CA SER A 177 -7.16 10.34 12.54
C SER A 177 -6.23 10.76 11.40
N LEU A 178 -6.75 11.11 10.22
CA LEU A 178 -5.99 11.76 9.16
C LEU A 178 -5.39 13.11 9.61
N ALA A 179 -6.18 13.94 10.31
CA ALA A 179 -5.67 15.19 10.87
C ALA A 179 -4.57 14.95 11.93
N GLN A 180 -4.75 13.95 12.81
CA GLN A 180 -3.73 13.54 13.79
C GLN A 180 -2.43 13.08 13.09
N VAL A 181 -2.51 12.20 12.07
CA VAL A 181 -1.35 11.74 11.30
C VAL A 181 -0.62 12.88 10.58
N ARG A 182 -1.37 13.84 10.01
CA ARG A 182 -0.80 15.05 9.40
C ARG A 182 -0.06 15.90 10.44
N ALA A 183 -0.63 16.11 11.62
CA ALA A 183 0.01 16.84 12.71
C ALA A 183 1.29 16.16 13.21
N THR A 184 1.27 14.84 13.41
CA THR A 184 2.48 14.07 13.80
C THR A 184 3.57 14.11 12.73
N LYS A 185 3.23 14.00 11.44
CA LYS A 185 4.19 14.16 10.33
C LYS A 185 4.79 15.58 10.31
N GLN A 186 3.99 16.61 10.57
CA GLN A 186 4.46 18.00 10.65
C GLN A 186 5.41 18.22 11.84
N ALA A 187 5.04 17.74 13.03
CA ALA A 187 5.88 17.81 14.23
C ALA A 187 7.22 17.08 14.06
N ALA A 188 7.20 15.86 13.51
CA ALA A 188 8.41 15.10 13.21
C ALA A 188 9.33 15.83 12.21
N LYS A 189 8.76 16.45 11.16
CA LYS A 189 9.51 17.27 10.19
C LYS A 189 10.11 18.53 10.84
N ALA A 190 9.40 19.17 11.76
CA ALA A 190 9.90 20.33 12.51
C ALA A 190 11.07 19.95 13.42
N ALA A 191 10.93 18.87 14.21
CA ALA A 191 11.99 18.34 15.07
C ALA A 191 13.24 17.94 14.26
N ALA A 192 13.06 17.23 13.13
CA ALA A 192 14.15 16.84 12.24
C ALA A 192 14.82 18.04 11.53
N LYS A 193 14.15 19.19 11.41
CA LYS A 193 14.77 20.44 10.95
C LYS A 193 15.58 21.09 12.06
N ALA A 194 15.01 21.18 13.28
CA ALA A 194 15.68 21.76 14.44
C ALA A 194 17.00 21.04 14.75
N ALA A 195 16.98 19.70 14.79
CA ALA A 195 18.16 18.85 15.02
C ALA A 195 19.23 18.88 13.91
N LYS A 196 18.96 19.54 12.77
CA LYS A 196 19.95 19.80 11.70
C LYS A 196 20.49 21.23 11.73
N SER A 197 19.96 22.08 12.61
CA SER A 197 20.36 23.47 12.83
C SER A 197 20.97 23.69 14.23
N SER A 198 21.32 22.59 14.91
CA SER A 198 22.04 22.52 16.18
C SER A 198 23.28 21.64 15.99
#